data_AF-A0ABD3NBC0-F1
#
_entry.id   AF-A0ABD3NBC0-F1
#
_cell.length_a   1.000
_cell.length_b   1.000
_cell.length_c   1.000
_cell.angle_alpha   90.00
_cell.angle_beta   90.00
_cell.angle_gamma   90.00
#
_symmetry.space_group_name_H-M   'P 1'
#
loop_
_entity.id
_entity.type
_entity.pdbx_description
1 polymer ?
#
loop_
_entity_poly.entity_id
_entity_poly.type
_entity_poly.pdbx_seq_one_letter_code
_entity_poly.pdbx_strand_id
1 'polypeptide(L)'
;MVVTAAHDIYRFCCDGLADPEWAVPENERMSFRDFRMTLSKQMLAYDPSMGLLPGDHDFRAYTRLTTAKKQKRKRGKRDRIVYESEGVTAENYQKAKRHKSGRLCGDLQQFLDHSSSVKRSTNQGVCEVCQKKTVWRCKSCSASLCILENRNFTGGSCLVRFHCDSFFGLAKRDARMSDDTKWKPANQNRIRRHAGYMQTLMSKANDEDDSSEEEGSVVGGIFNSTAV
;
A
#
# COMPACT_ATOMS: atom_id res chain seq x y z
N MET A 1 6.89 24.71 28.84
CA MET A 1 7.30 23.78 29.91
C MET A 1 7.10 22.30 29.55
N VAL A 2 5.94 21.86 29.05
CA VAL A 2 5.74 20.41 28.78
C VAL A 2 6.56 19.90 27.58
N VAL A 3 6.63 20.66 26.49
CA VAL A 3 7.36 20.24 25.27
C VAL A 3 8.88 20.22 25.47
N THR A 4 9.40 21.09 26.35
CA THR A 4 10.82 21.12 26.70
C THR A 4 11.21 19.89 27.52
N ALA A 5 10.41 19.55 28.54
CA ALA A 5 10.62 18.34 29.34
C ALA A 5 10.53 17.06 28.48
N ALA A 6 9.60 17.00 27.52
CA ALA A 6 9.50 15.86 26.59
C ALA A 6 10.74 15.71 25.70
N HIS A 7 11.36 16.82 25.29
CA HIS A 7 12.60 16.79 24.53
C HIS A 7 13.80 16.36 25.38
N ASP A 8 13.82 16.73 26.67
CA ASP A 8 14.87 16.28 27.60
C ASP A 8 14.76 14.76 27.85
N ILE A 9 13.53 14.22 27.95
CA ILE A 9 13.28 12.78 28.00
C ILE A 9 13.76 12.09 26.72
N TYR A 10 13.48 12.68 25.54
CA TYR A 10 13.98 12.17 24.26
C TYR A 10 15.51 12.07 24.25
N ARG A 11 16.22 13.14 24.67
CA ARG A 11 17.69 13.12 24.78
C ARG A 11 18.19 12.02 25.70
N PHE A 12 17.58 11.88 26.87
CA PHE A 12 17.92 10.84 27.83
C PHE A 12 17.75 9.43 27.24
N CYS A 13 16.68 9.18 26.48
CA CYS A 13 16.49 7.90 25.77
C CYS A 13 17.56 7.68 24.69
N CYS A 14 17.95 8.71 23.93
CA CYS A 14 18.99 8.63 22.90
C CYS A 14 20.40 8.38 23.45
N ASP A 15 20.65 8.64 24.73
CA ASP A 15 21.91 8.31 25.39
C ASP A 15 22.11 6.79 25.57
N GLY A 16 21.07 5.98 25.36
CA GLY A 16 21.14 4.51 25.43
C GLY A 16 21.24 3.96 26.87
N LEU A 17 21.11 4.82 27.88
CA LEU A 17 21.14 4.45 29.30
C LEU A 17 19.86 3.73 29.75
N ALA A 18 18.73 4.01 29.08
CA ALA A 18 17.45 3.37 29.36
C ALA A 18 17.32 2.04 28.60
N ASP A 19 17.48 2.08 27.27
CA ASP A 19 17.46 0.91 26.40
C ASP A 19 18.53 1.09 25.29
N PRO A 20 19.46 0.13 25.13
CA PRO A 20 20.51 0.21 24.11
C PRO A 20 19.96 0.29 22.68
N GLU A 21 18.79 -0.29 22.43
CA GLU A 21 18.11 -0.28 21.12
C GLU A 21 17.67 1.14 20.70
N TRP A 22 17.51 2.06 21.66
CA TRP A 22 17.07 3.43 21.40
C TRP A 22 18.22 4.44 21.32
N ALA A 23 19.46 3.97 21.43
CA ALA A 23 20.64 4.81 21.33
C ALA A 23 20.76 5.42 19.94
N VAL A 24 20.92 6.75 19.89
CA VAL A 24 21.11 7.50 18.64
C VAL A 24 22.38 8.33 18.76
N PRO A 25 23.31 8.23 17.78
CA PRO A 25 24.55 8.98 17.84
C PRO A 25 24.28 10.49 17.75
N GLU A 26 25.10 11.30 18.41
CA GLU A 26 24.80 12.72 18.68
C GLU A 26 24.56 13.54 17.40
N ASN A 27 25.25 13.21 16.31
CA ASN A 27 25.11 13.81 14.99
C ASN A 27 23.75 13.56 14.32
N GLU A 28 23.04 12.50 14.69
CA GLU A 28 21.74 12.11 14.13
C GLU A 28 20.56 12.47 15.04
N ARG A 29 20.84 13.00 16.24
CA ARG A 29 19.79 13.41 17.18
C ARG A 29 19.02 14.60 16.63
N MET A 30 17.72 14.57 16.83
CA MET A 30 16.84 15.65 16.39
C MET A 30 17.14 16.94 17.16
N SER A 31 17.20 18.06 16.44
CA SER A 31 17.22 19.38 17.07
C SER A 31 15.89 19.63 17.81
N PHE A 32 15.89 20.53 18.80
CA PHE A 32 14.66 20.89 19.51
C PHE A 32 13.54 21.36 18.58
N ARG A 33 13.91 22.08 17.51
CA ARG A 33 12.96 22.55 16.49
C ARG A 33 12.33 21.38 15.75
N ASP A 34 13.14 20.44 15.29
CA ASP A 34 12.67 19.29 14.51
C ASP A 34 11.85 18.33 15.36
N PHE A 35 12.27 18.12 16.60
CA PHE A 35 11.50 17.38 17.60
C PHE A 35 10.13 18.02 17.80
N ARG A 36 10.07 19.34 18.05
CA ARG A 36 8.81 20.06 18.25
C ARG A 36 7.89 19.97 17.03
N MET A 37 8.44 20.09 15.82
CA MET A 37 7.65 19.99 14.58
C MET A 37 7.16 18.57 14.31
N THR A 38 7.93 17.56 14.70
CA THR A 38 7.54 16.15 14.55
C THR A 38 6.48 15.77 15.59
N LEU A 39 6.68 16.19 16.84
CA LEU A 39 5.72 16.01 17.92
C LEU A 39 4.38 16.66 17.59
N SER A 40 4.37 17.89 17.05
CA SER A 40 3.13 18.57 16.69
C SER A 40 2.37 17.85 15.58
N LYS A 41 3.07 17.36 14.54
CA LYS A 41 2.49 16.50 13.50
C LYS A 41 1.89 15.23 14.09
N GLN A 42 2.62 14.57 15.00
CA GLN A 42 2.16 13.36 15.68
C GLN A 42 0.92 13.62 16.53
N MET A 43 0.88 14.71 17.32
CA MET A 43 -0.26 15.05 18.16
C MET A 43 -1.52 15.37 17.35
N LEU A 44 -1.38 16.00 16.18
CA LEU A 44 -2.51 16.26 15.27
C LEU A 44 -3.03 15.00 14.59
N ALA A 45 -2.14 14.06 14.27
CA ALA A 45 -2.50 12.81 13.60
C ALA A 45 -2.94 11.71 14.58
N TYR A 46 -2.65 11.85 15.87
CA TYR A 46 -2.94 10.86 16.88
C TYR A 46 -4.44 10.76 17.17
N ASP A 47 -4.96 9.54 17.12
CA ASP A 47 -6.33 9.20 17.49
C ASP A 47 -6.32 8.03 18.48
N PRO A 48 -6.62 8.23 19.78
CA PRO A 48 -6.61 7.18 20.79
C PRO A 48 -7.61 6.06 20.48
N SER A 49 -8.60 6.32 19.64
CA SER A 49 -9.58 5.32 19.22
C SER A 49 -9.01 4.27 18.26
N MET A 50 -7.74 4.41 17.84
CA MET A 50 -6.99 3.43 17.06
C MET A 50 -6.27 2.38 17.92
N GLY A 51 -6.01 2.66 19.21
CA GLY A 51 -5.42 1.68 20.12
C GLY A 51 -3.97 1.31 19.78
N LEU A 52 -3.14 2.28 19.40
CA LEU A 52 -1.78 2.06 18.89
C LEU A 52 -0.71 2.17 19.97
N LEU A 53 -0.91 3.09 20.93
CA LEU A 53 0.02 3.28 22.03
C LEU A 53 -0.44 2.50 23.27
N PRO A 54 0.50 2.06 24.13
CA PRO A 54 0.16 1.56 25.45
C PRO A 54 -0.71 2.58 26.21
N GLY A 55 -1.77 2.12 26.88
CA GLY A 55 -2.74 2.98 27.56
C GLY A 55 -3.89 3.51 26.70
N ASP A 56 -3.81 3.45 25.35
CA ASP A 56 -4.93 3.85 24.47
C ASP A 56 -6.22 3.06 24.76
N HIS A 57 -6.07 1.83 25.27
CA HIS A 57 -7.17 0.94 25.56
C HIS A 57 -8.09 1.44 26.68
N ASP A 58 -7.58 2.31 27.56
CA ASP A 58 -8.33 2.89 28.67
C ASP A 58 -9.08 4.16 28.26
N PHE A 59 -8.71 4.77 27.14
CA PHE A 59 -9.39 5.96 26.65
C PHE A 59 -10.84 5.64 26.31
N ARG A 60 -11.72 6.54 26.75
CA ARG A 60 -13.15 6.47 26.46
C ARG A 60 -13.46 6.37 24.95
N ALA A 61 -12.63 7.00 24.13
CA ALA A 61 -12.72 6.94 22.67
C ALA A 61 -12.50 5.52 22.12
N TYR A 62 -11.66 4.71 22.76
CA TYR A 62 -11.42 3.31 22.41
C TYR A 62 -12.42 2.37 23.06
N THR A 63 -12.72 2.54 24.35
CA THR A 63 -13.61 1.62 25.10
C THR A 63 -15.03 1.61 24.57
N ARG A 64 -15.55 2.75 24.09
CA ARG A 64 -16.88 2.87 23.45
C ARG A 64 -17.01 2.16 22.10
N LEU A 65 -15.91 1.74 21.48
CA LEU A 65 -15.96 1.02 20.22
C LEU A 65 -16.41 -0.43 20.44
N THR A 66 -17.32 -0.91 19.61
CA THR A 66 -17.65 -2.33 19.57
C THR A 66 -16.45 -3.16 19.13
N THR A 67 -16.38 -4.42 19.55
CA THR A 67 -15.33 -5.37 19.16
C THR A 67 -15.15 -5.46 17.65
N ALA A 68 -16.26 -5.49 16.89
CA ALA A 68 -16.25 -5.46 15.43
C ALA A 68 -15.63 -4.18 14.85
N LYS A 69 -15.90 -3.00 15.42
CA LYS A 69 -15.29 -1.73 15.00
C LYS A 69 -13.80 -1.69 15.32
N LYS A 70 -13.39 -2.19 16.49
CA LYS A 70 -11.98 -2.34 16.88
C LYS A 70 -11.22 -3.21 15.87
N GLN A 71 -11.76 -4.38 15.54
CA GLN A 71 -11.16 -5.29 14.54
C GLN A 71 -11.07 -4.67 13.14
N LYS A 72 -12.12 -3.95 12.70
CA LYS A 72 -12.12 -3.26 11.40
C LYS A 72 -11.03 -2.18 11.34
N ARG A 73 -10.82 -1.41 12.41
CA ARG A 73 -9.76 -0.39 12.48
C ARG A 73 -8.35 -0.98 12.49
N LYS A 74 -8.14 -2.11 13.18
CA LYS A 74 -6.89 -2.88 13.11
C LYS A 74 -6.61 -3.46 11.71
N ARG A 75 -7.65 -3.70 10.90
CA ARG A 75 -7.53 -4.17 9.51
C ARG A 75 -7.33 -3.03 8.51
N GLY A 76 -7.93 -1.87 8.73
CA GLY A 76 -7.94 -0.74 7.79
C GLY A 76 -6.56 -0.19 7.40
N LYS A 77 -5.51 -0.44 8.19
CA LYS A 77 -4.14 -0.02 7.89
C LYS A 77 -3.29 -1.09 7.19
N ARG A 78 -3.73 -2.35 7.15
CA ARG A 78 -2.94 -3.46 6.58
C ARG A 78 -3.00 -3.56 5.04
N ASP A 79 -4.01 -2.98 4.40
CA ASP A 79 -4.28 -3.26 2.98
C ASP A 79 -4.31 -2.02 2.05
N ARG A 80 -3.95 -0.83 2.53
CA ARG A 80 -3.74 0.31 1.61
C ARG A 80 -2.26 0.37 1.24
N ILE A 81 -1.95 -0.14 0.04
CA ILE A 81 -0.66 0.14 -0.61
C ILE A 81 -0.54 1.66 -0.71
N VAL A 82 0.39 2.24 0.06
CA VAL A 82 0.75 3.65 -0.03
C VAL A 82 1.94 3.74 -0.97
N TYR A 83 1.75 4.44 -2.08
CA TYR A 83 2.81 4.75 -3.04
C TYR A 83 3.63 5.93 -2.51
N GLU A 84 4.97 5.81 -2.56
CA GLU A 84 5.94 6.77 -2.00
C GLU A 84 6.00 8.05 -2.86
N SER A 85 5.86 7.88 -4.19
CA SER A 85 6.00 8.93 -5.21
C SER A 85 4.79 8.97 -6.16
N GLU A 86 4.49 10.16 -6.67
CA GLU A 86 3.38 10.39 -7.61
C GLU A 86 3.69 9.76 -8.98
N GLY A 87 2.85 8.83 -9.43
CA GLY A 87 2.85 8.32 -10.80
C GLY A 87 3.36 6.89 -10.98
N VAL A 88 3.73 6.58 -12.23
CA VAL A 88 4.09 5.25 -12.71
C VAL A 88 5.60 5.06 -12.59
N THR A 89 6.04 4.58 -11.43
CA THR A 89 7.43 4.24 -11.12
C THR A 89 7.60 2.72 -10.99
N ALA A 90 8.83 2.22 -11.15
CA ALA A 90 9.14 0.79 -11.00
C ALA A 90 8.76 0.26 -9.60
N GLU A 91 9.10 1.00 -8.54
CA GLU A 91 8.73 0.67 -7.16
C GLU A 91 7.21 0.56 -6.95
N ASN A 92 6.44 1.50 -7.51
CA ASN A 92 4.98 1.49 -7.39
C ASN A 92 4.38 0.31 -8.18
N TYR A 93 4.96 -0.04 -9.33
CA TYR A 93 4.58 -1.20 -10.10
C TYR A 93 4.83 -2.51 -9.33
N GLN A 94 6.02 -2.69 -8.74
CA GLN A 94 6.32 -3.85 -7.89
C GLN A 94 5.38 -3.94 -6.69
N LYS A 95 5.11 -2.83 -6.00
CA LYS A 95 4.12 -2.76 -4.90
C LYS A 95 2.74 -3.22 -5.37
N ALA A 96 2.32 -2.84 -6.58
CA ALA A 96 1.03 -3.23 -7.16
C ALA A 96 0.98 -4.70 -7.63
N LYS A 97 2.13 -5.33 -7.88
CA LYS A 97 2.30 -6.73 -8.32
C LYS A 97 2.48 -7.73 -7.17
N ARG A 98 2.67 -7.27 -5.92
CA ARG A 98 2.86 -8.15 -4.75
C ARG A 98 1.76 -9.22 -4.62
N HIS A 99 2.15 -10.49 -4.67
CA HIS A 99 1.30 -11.67 -4.91
C HIS A 99 0.12 -11.90 -3.93
N LYS A 100 0.08 -11.25 -2.76
CA LYS A 100 -1.00 -11.43 -1.75
C LYS A 100 -1.90 -10.21 -1.54
N SER A 101 -1.46 -9.02 -1.93
CA SER A 101 -2.17 -7.75 -1.68
C SER A 101 -2.22 -6.83 -2.91
N GLY A 102 -1.52 -7.21 -3.98
CA GLY A 102 -1.42 -6.48 -5.23
C GLY A 102 -2.72 -6.54 -6.03
N ARG A 103 -2.90 -5.54 -6.90
CA ARG A 103 -4.03 -5.53 -7.84
C ARG A 103 -3.67 -6.16 -9.19
N LEU A 104 -2.40 -6.13 -9.56
CA LEU A 104 -1.93 -6.63 -10.84
C LEU A 104 -1.83 -8.15 -10.78
N CYS A 105 -2.45 -8.80 -11.76
CA CYS A 105 -2.38 -10.24 -11.91
C CYS A 105 -1.29 -10.51 -12.95
N GLY A 106 -0.14 -11.03 -12.51
CA GLY A 106 0.90 -11.47 -13.44
C GLY A 106 0.40 -12.68 -14.22
N ASP A 107 0.01 -13.74 -13.49
CA ASP A 107 -0.42 -14.99 -14.08
C ASP A 107 -1.95 -15.11 -14.20
N LEU A 108 -2.39 -15.93 -15.15
CA LEU A 108 -3.81 -16.27 -15.33
C LEU A 108 -4.42 -16.89 -14.07
N GLN A 109 -3.66 -17.66 -13.28
CA GLN A 109 -4.13 -18.23 -12.01
C GLN A 109 -4.49 -17.13 -10.99
N GLN A 110 -3.60 -16.15 -10.80
CA GLN A 110 -3.87 -15.00 -9.94
C GLN A 110 -5.10 -14.21 -10.42
N PHE A 111 -5.27 -14.09 -11.74
CA PHE A 111 -6.46 -13.48 -12.31
C PHE A 111 -7.73 -14.28 -12.03
N LEU A 112 -7.69 -15.61 -12.13
CA LEU A 112 -8.83 -16.47 -11.81
C LEU A 112 -9.23 -16.33 -10.33
N ASP A 113 -8.26 -16.28 -9.41
CA ASP A 113 -8.50 -16.01 -7.99
C ASP A 113 -9.16 -14.66 -7.76
N HIS A 114 -8.67 -13.62 -8.43
CA HIS A 114 -9.30 -12.30 -8.39
C HIS A 114 -10.71 -12.30 -8.96
N SER A 115 -10.93 -12.96 -10.10
CA SER A 115 -12.23 -13.06 -10.76
C SER A 115 -13.26 -13.79 -9.90
N SER A 116 -12.86 -14.87 -9.22
CA SER A 116 -13.72 -15.64 -8.33
C SER A 116 -14.03 -14.90 -7.02
N SER A 117 -13.13 -14.00 -6.60
CA SER A 117 -13.36 -13.12 -5.45
C SER A 117 -14.38 -12.01 -5.75
N VAL A 118 -14.71 -11.75 -7.02
CA VAL A 118 -15.65 -10.69 -7.40
C VAL A 118 -17.07 -11.08 -7.04
N LYS A 119 -17.70 -10.26 -6.18
CA LYS A 119 -19.05 -10.50 -5.71
C LYS A 119 -19.89 -9.23 -5.79
N ARG A 120 -21.21 -9.39 -5.83
CA ARG A 120 -22.14 -8.27 -5.67
C ARG A 120 -22.03 -7.75 -4.24
N SER A 121 -21.83 -6.45 -4.11
CA SER A 121 -21.86 -5.67 -2.88
C SER A 121 -23.27 -5.13 -2.69
N THR A 122 -23.71 -5.06 -1.43
CA THR A 122 -24.99 -4.43 -1.04
C THR A 122 -25.02 -2.96 -1.43
N ASN A 123 -23.89 -2.27 -1.26
CA ASN A 123 -23.77 -0.86 -1.56
C ASN A 123 -23.15 -0.65 -2.94
N GLN A 124 -23.71 0.29 -3.70
CA GLN A 124 -23.13 0.76 -4.96
C GLN A 124 -21.81 1.49 -4.68
N GLY A 125 -20.79 1.18 -5.49
CA GLY A 125 -19.51 1.90 -5.53
C GLY A 125 -19.31 2.57 -6.89
N VAL A 126 -18.21 3.32 -7.00
CA VAL A 126 -17.78 3.95 -8.26
C VAL A 126 -16.72 3.06 -8.89
N CYS A 127 -16.85 2.76 -10.19
CA CYS A 127 -15.84 1.96 -10.89
C CYS A 127 -14.51 2.70 -10.99
N GLU A 128 -13.42 2.04 -10.63
CA GLU A 128 -12.07 2.64 -10.66
C GLU A 128 -11.51 2.86 -12.07
N VAL A 129 -12.10 2.21 -13.08
CA VAL A 129 -11.67 2.31 -14.48
C VAL A 129 -12.52 3.32 -15.27
N CYS A 130 -13.85 3.26 -15.14
CA CYS A 130 -14.77 4.06 -15.98
C CYS A 130 -15.63 5.06 -15.19
N GLN A 131 -15.54 5.09 -13.86
CA GLN A 131 -16.32 5.94 -12.95
C GLN A 131 -17.84 5.74 -12.94
N LYS A 132 -18.37 4.77 -13.68
CA LYS A 132 -19.80 4.44 -13.61
C LYS A 132 -20.11 3.77 -12.26
N LYS A 133 -21.33 3.94 -11.76
CA LYS A 133 -21.77 3.26 -10.53
C LYS A 133 -21.87 1.76 -10.78
N THR A 134 -21.33 0.96 -9.87
CA THR A 134 -21.34 -0.50 -9.94
C THR A 134 -21.70 -1.13 -8.61
N VAL A 135 -22.34 -2.29 -8.67
CA VAL A 135 -22.58 -3.15 -7.49
C VAL A 135 -21.53 -4.23 -7.36
N TRP A 136 -20.64 -4.40 -8.33
CA TRP A 136 -19.63 -5.46 -8.32
C TRP A 136 -18.35 -4.98 -7.67
N ARG A 137 -17.80 -5.81 -6.79
CA ARG A 137 -16.57 -5.52 -6.05
C ARG A 137 -15.67 -6.75 -6.00
N CYS A 138 -14.41 -6.57 -6.42
CA CYS A 138 -13.34 -7.52 -6.21
C CYS A 138 -12.97 -7.51 -4.73
N LYS A 139 -13.06 -8.66 -4.04
CA LYS A 139 -12.84 -8.73 -2.59
C LYS A 139 -11.36 -8.76 -2.23
N SER A 140 -10.51 -9.37 -3.06
CA SER A 140 -9.06 -9.38 -2.85
C SER A 140 -8.47 -7.97 -2.90
N CYS A 141 -8.82 -7.19 -3.94
CA CYS A 141 -8.27 -5.85 -4.13
C CYS A 141 -9.13 -4.74 -3.51
N SER A 142 -10.27 -5.08 -2.92
CA SER A 142 -11.30 -4.15 -2.41
C SER A 142 -11.77 -3.08 -3.43
N ALA A 143 -11.66 -3.37 -4.73
CA ALA A 143 -11.95 -2.44 -5.83
C ALA A 143 -13.36 -2.64 -6.40
N SER A 144 -14.08 -1.54 -6.68
CA SER A 144 -15.37 -1.58 -7.37
C SER A 144 -15.14 -1.53 -8.89
N LEU A 145 -15.66 -2.52 -9.63
CA LEU A 145 -15.35 -2.73 -11.06
C LEU A 145 -16.61 -3.09 -11.85
N CYS A 146 -16.72 -2.67 -13.11
CA CYS A 146 -17.83 -3.09 -13.96
C CYS A 146 -17.59 -4.51 -14.50
N ILE A 147 -18.58 -5.38 -14.33
CA ILE A 147 -18.70 -6.64 -15.08
C ILE A 147 -19.81 -6.53 -16.13
N LEU A 148 -20.91 -5.89 -15.73
CA LEU A 148 -22.10 -5.66 -16.54
C LEU A 148 -22.24 -4.17 -16.81
N GLU A 149 -22.71 -3.83 -17.99
CA GLU A 149 -23.13 -2.49 -18.37
C GLU A 149 -24.60 -2.56 -18.80
N ASN A 150 -25.48 -1.79 -18.14
CA ASN A 150 -26.93 -1.82 -18.42
C ASN A 150 -27.52 -3.25 -18.45
N ARG A 151 -27.08 -4.12 -17.51
CA ARG A 151 -27.44 -5.55 -17.40
C ARG A 151 -26.90 -6.46 -18.52
N ASN A 152 -26.20 -5.90 -19.50
CA ASN A 152 -25.51 -6.67 -20.53
C ASN A 152 -24.08 -6.98 -20.13
N PHE A 153 -23.60 -8.17 -20.46
CA PHE A 153 -22.22 -8.57 -20.20
C PHE A 153 -21.28 -7.94 -21.22
N THR A 154 -20.36 -7.09 -20.74
CA THR A 154 -19.37 -6.39 -21.57
C THR A 154 -17.99 -7.05 -21.52
N GLY A 155 -17.97 -8.38 -21.36
CA GLY A 155 -16.73 -9.16 -21.26
C GLY A 155 -15.93 -8.89 -19.99
N GLY A 156 -16.47 -8.16 -19.01
CA GLY A 156 -15.71 -7.74 -17.83
C GLY A 156 -14.53 -6.82 -18.14
N SER A 157 -14.62 -6.01 -19.20
CA SER A 157 -13.51 -5.17 -19.67
C SER A 157 -12.87 -4.28 -18.59
N CYS A 158 -13.64 -3.73 -17.65
CA CYS A 158 -13.10 -2.95 -16.53
C CYS A 158 -12.40 -3.82 -15.48
N LEU A 159 -12.88 -5.04 -15.26
CA LEU A 159 -12.23 -6.01 -14.38
C LEU A 159 -10.86 -6.41 -14.96
N VAL A 160 -10.82 -6.82 -16.22
CA VAL A 160 -9.59 -7.24 -16.90
C VAL A 160 -8.57 -6.10 -16.95
N ARG A 161 -8.99 -4.90 -17.37
CA ARG A 161 -8.09 -3.72 -17.42
C ARG A 161 -7.53 -3.38 -16.04
N PHE A 162 -8.33 -3.47 -14.99
CA PHE A 162 -7.86 -3.17 -13.64
C PHE A 162 -6.87 -4.19 -13.08
N HIS A 163 -6.84 -5.40 -13.62
CA HIS A 163 -5.89 -6.44 -13.21
C HIS A 163 -4.71 -6.60 -14.16
N CYS A 164 -4.70 -5.88 -15.27
CA CYS A 164 -3.66 -5.97 -16.30
C CYS A 164 -2.53 -4.97 -16.04
N ASP A 165 -1.30 -5.45 -16.18
CA ASP A 165 -0.07 -4.68 -16.01
C ASP A 165 0.00 -3.48 -16.96
N SER A 166 -0.40 -3.65 -18.23
CA SER A 166 -0.34 -2.59 -19.25
C SER A 166 -1.24 -1.38 -18.94
N PHE A 167 -2.18 -1.52 -18.00
CA PHE A 167 -3.09 -0.46 -17.57
C PHE A 167 -2.64 0.23 -16.28
N PHE A 168 -1.49 -0.13 -15.72
CA PHE A 168 -0.99 0.42 -14.47
C PHE A 168 -0.71 1.92 -14.53
N GLY A 169 -1.37 2.75 -13.71
CA GLY A 169 -1.25 4.22 -13.80
C GLY A 169 -2.41 4.90 -14.52
N LEU A 170 -3.25 4.14 -15.23
CA LEU A 170 -4.45 4.67 -15.88
C LEU A 170 -5.72 4.50 -15.05
N ALA A 171 -5.72 3.69 -13.99
CA ALA A 171 -6.88 3.57 -13.12
C ALA A 171 -6.97 4.75 -12.15
N LYS A 172 -8.17 5.07 -11.66
CA LYS A 172 -8.38 6.15 -10.67
C LYS A 172 -7.51 5.97 -9.43
N ARG A 173 -7.35 4.71 -8.99
CA ARG A 173 -6.57 4.35 -7.81
C ARG A 173 -5.09 4.71 -7.93
N ASP A 174 -4.55 4.62 -9.14
CA ASP A 174 -3.14 4.93 -9.41
C ASP A 174 -2.96 6.42 -9.78
N ALA A 175 -4.01 7.03 -10.34
CA ALA A 175 -4.01 8.43 -10.71
C ALA A 175 -4.29 9.33 -9.50
N ARG A 176 -3.31 9.46 -8.60
CA ARG A 176 -3.27 10.54 -7.60
C ARG A 176 -2.71 11.82 -8.23
N MET A 177 -3.38 12.32 -9.27
CA MET A 177 -3.21 13.74 -9.59
C MET A 177 -3.74 14.53 -8.39
N SER A 178 -3.03 15.58 -7.98
CA SER A 178 -3.28 16.42 -6.80
C SER A 178 -4.71 16.98 -6.66
N ASP A 179 -5.54 16.90 -7.71
CA ASP A 179 -6.98 17.20 -7.71
C ASP A 179 -7.82 15.99 -8.15
N ASP A 180 -8.44 15.30 -7.19
CA ASP A 180 -9.38 14.17 -7.38
C ASP A 180 -10.57 14.48 -8.33
N THR A 181 -10.85 15.77 -8.56
CA THR A 181 -11.98 16.29 -9.34
C THR A 181 -11.75 16.32 -10.85
N LYS A 182 -10.49 16.26 -11.33
CA LYS A 182 -10.18 16.37 -12.76
C LYS A 182 -9.86 15.05 -13.45
N TRP A 183 -9.75 13.95 -12.69
CA TRP A 183 -9.41 12.66 -13.30
C TRP A 183 -10.51 12.17 -14.23
N LYS A 184 -10.14 11.79 -15.46
CA LYS A 184 -11.03 11.25 -16.49
C LYS A 184 -10.55 9.87 -16.94
N PRO A 185 -11.47 8.94 -17.23
CA PRO A 185 -11.11 7.62 -17.75
C PRO A 185 -10.32 7.75 -19.06
N ALA A 186 -9.27 6.94 -19.20
CA ALA A 186 -8.43 6.94 -20.39
C ALA A 186 -9.22 6.47 -21.63
N ASN A 187 -9.06 7.18 -22.75
CA ASN A 187 -9.58 6.75 -24.04
C ASN A 187 -8.71 5.61 -24.65
N GLN A 188 -9.21 4.93 -25.68
CA GLN A 188 -8.49 3.81 -26.31
C GLN A 188 -7.11 4.20 -26.84
N ASN A 189 -6.96 5.40 -27.41
CA ASN A 189 -5.67 5.87 -27.94
C ASN A 189 -4.63 6.07 -26.83
N ARG A 190 -5.03 6.64 -25.69
CA ARG A 190 -4.17 6.78 -24.50
C ARG A 190 -3.78 5.42 -23.95
N ILE A 191 -4.72 4.47 -23.86
CA ILE A 191 -4.45 3.11 -23.40
C ILE A 191 -3.41 2.44 -24.30
N ARG A 192 -3.54 2.54 -25.62
CA ARG A 192 -2.59 1.96 -26.59
C ARG A 192 -1.19 2.55 -26.44
N ARG A 193 -1.06 3.88 -26.38
CA ARG A 193 0.24 4.55 -26.21
C ARG A 193 0.89 4.20 -24.86
N HIS A 194 0.07 4.16 -23.81
CA HIS A 194 0.52 3.84 -22.46
C HIS A 194 1.01 2.40 -22.32
N ALA A 195 0.42 1.45 -23.06
CA ALA A 195 0.86 0.06 -23.05
C ALA A 195 2.34 -0.08 -23.48
N GLY A 196 2.79 0.69 -24.47
CA GLY A 196 4.20 0.71 -24.88
C GLY A 196 5.12 1.26 -23.79
N TYR A 197 4.73 2.34 -23.12
CA TYR A 197 5.45 2.88 -21.96
C TYR A 197 5.57 1.83 -20.85
N MET A 198 4.46 1.15 -20.52
CA MET A 198 4.46 0.11 -19.51
C MET A 198 5.35 -1.08 -19.86
N GLN A 199 5.41 -1.50 -21.13
CA GLN A 199 6.32 -2.57 -21.53
C GLN A 199 7.78 -2.20 -21.24
N THR A 200 8.20 -0.98 -21.57
CA THR A 200 9.56 -0.53 -21.26
C THR A 200 9.85 -0.48 -19.76
N LEU A 201 8.85 -0.14 -18.95
CA LEU A 201 8.96 -0.10 -17.50
C LEU A 201 8.98 -1.51 -16.89
N MET A 202 8.20 -2.44 -17.44
CA MET A 202 8.19 -3.84 -17.02
C MET A 202 9.53 -4.52 -17.32
N SER A 203 10.12 -4.28 -18.50
CA SER A 203 11.45 -4.79 -18.83
C SER A 203 12.48 -4.34 -17.80
N LYS A 204 12.55 -3.03 -17.53
CA LYS A 204 13.48 -2.47 -16.53
C LYS A 204 13.27 -3.05 -15.13
N ALA A 205 12.01 -3.20 -14.70
CA ALA A 205 11.71 -3.75 -13.38
C ALA A 205 12.13 -5.22 -13.25
N ASN A 206 12.02 -6.02 -14.32
CA ASN A 206 12.47 -7.41 -14.31
C ASN A 206 14.02 -7.50 -14.33
N ASP A 207 14.70 -6.59 -15.04
CA ASP A 207 16.17 -6.54 -15.08
C ASP A 207 16.77 -6.18 -13.70
N GLU A 208 16.09 -5.32 -12.93
CA GLU A 208 16.48 -4.95 -11.56
C GLU A 208 16.31 -6.12 -10.57
N ASP A 209 15.25 -6.93 -10.72
CA ASP A 209 15.02 -8.09 -9.86
C ASP A 209 16.09 -9.18 -10.07
N ASP A 210 16.51 -9.45 -11.32
CA ASP A 210 17.55 -10.44 -11.66
C ASP A 210 18.94 -10.07 -11.10
N SER A 211 19.26 -8.77 -11.07
CA SER A 211 20.52 -8.27 -10.51
C SER A 211 20.64 -8.37 -8.98
N SER A 212 19.51 -8.58 -8.29
CA SER A 212 19.45 -8.69 -6.83
C SER A 212 19.50 -10.14 -6.31
N GLU A 213 19.33 -11.13 -7.18
CA GLU A 213 19.42 -12.55 -6.82
C GLU A 213 20.87 -13.09 -6.86
N GLU A 214 21.78 -12.46 -7.61
CA GLU A 214 23.19 -12.91 -7.68
C GLU A 214 24.02 -12.60 -6.42
N GLU A 215 23.63 -11.63 -5.58
CA GLU A 215 24.35 -11.36 -4.32
C GLU A 215 23.95 -12.30 -3.16
N GLY A 216 22.98 -13.20 -3.37
CA GLY A 216 22.50 -14.14 -2.34
C GLY A 216 23.14 -15.53 -2.34
N SER A 217 24.01 -15.87 -3.30
CA SER A 217 24.42 -17.26 -3.57
C SER A 217 25.81 -17.66 -3.05
N VAL A 218 26.47 -16.87 -2.20
CA VAL A 218 27.82 -17.19 -1.67
C VAL A 218 27.82 -17.51 -0.17
N VAL A 219 26.98 -18.45 0.29
CA VAL A 219 27.31 -19.21 1.51
C VAL A 219 26.57 -20.55 1.55
N GLY A 220 27.25 -21.63 1.17
CA GLY A 220 26.66 -22.97 1.29
C GLY A 220 27.51 -24.09 0.71
N GLY A 221 28.76 -24.22 1.13
CA GLY A 221 29.63 -25.29 0.62
C GLY A 221 30.81 -25.63 1.52
N ILE A 222 30.57 -26.20 2.70
CA ILE A 222 31.55 -27.07 3.34
C ILE A 222 30.82 -28.31 3.89
N PHE A 223 30.66 -29.31 3.03
CA PHE A 223 30.57 -30.70 3.47
C PHE A 223 32.00 -31.26 3.42
N ASN A 224 32.48 -31.83 4.52
CA ASN A 224 33.36 -32.98 4.43
C ASN A 224 33.16 -33.89 5.63
N SER A 225 32.66 -35.08 5.30
CA SER A 225 32.72 -36.29 6.12
C SER A 225 34.16 -36.64 6.44
N THR A 226 34.42 -37.05 7.68
CA THR A 226 35.40 -38.12 7.95
C THR A 226 34.90 -38.92 9.13
N ALA A 227 34.45 -40.13 8.82
CA ALA A 227 34.41 -41.25 9.73
C ALA A 227 35.79 -41.91 9.72
N VAL A 228 36.40 -42.09 10.90
CA VAL A 228 37.03 -43.33 11.40
C VAL A 228 36.99 -43.26 12.92
#